data_AF-A0A4Y2IV96-F1
#
_entry.id   AF-A0A4Y2IV96-F1
#
_cell.length_a   1.000
_cell.length_b   1.000
_cell.length_c   1.000
_cell.angle_alpha   90.00
_cell.angle_beta   90.00
_cell.angle_gamma   90.00
#
_symmetry.space_group_name_H-M   'P 1'
#
loop_
_entity.id
_entity.type
_entity.pdbx_description
1 polymer ?
#
loop_
_entity_poly.entity_id
_entity_poly.type
_entity_poly.pdbx_seq_one_letter_code
_entity_poly.pdbx_strand_id
1 'polypeptide(L)'
;MEEVKEAKYYAVMFDCTPDVSHLEQMSQVLRYEILKKIEQEGLDIKNCRGQSYDNFENMAGKYQRVQANISESNPLAKFVPCAAHTLDLVGVNDATAVHEVTGYFGTVNCLYIYFSAYTNRWKILLKYSPLALKKDSDTRWSSRRETVTVVHKHLDKIVEASNHWH
;
A
#
# COMPACT_ATOMS: atom_id res chain seq x y z
N MET A 1 -11.23 15.86 -19.09
CA MET A 1 -12.19 16.43 -18.13
C MET A 1 -13.50 16.83 -18.80
N GLU A 2 -13.53 17.24 -20.07
CA GLU A 2 -14.77 17.42 -20.85
C GLU A 2 -15.77 16.27 -20.66
N GLU A 3 -15.35 15.01 -20.87
CA GLU A 3 -16.24 13.84 -20.80
C GLU A 3 -16.92 13.65 -19.44
N VAL A 4 -16.24 14.01 -18.34
CA VAL A 4 -16.81 13.92 -16.98
C VAL A 4 -17.81 15.04 -16.73
N LYS A 5 -17.61 16.21 -17.34
CA LYS A 5 -18.54 17.35 -17.26
C LYS A 5 -19.80 17.11 -18.09
N GLU A 6 -19.70 16.34 -19.18
CA GLU A 6 -20.83 15.90 -19.99
C GLU A 6 -21.60 14.74 -19.34
N ALA A 7 -20.93 13.96 -18.49
CA ALA A 7 -21.55 12.85 -17.76
C ALA A 7 -22.44 13.36 -16.61
N LYS A 8 -23.68 12.85 -16.56
CA LYS A 8 -24.64 13.16 -15.49
C LYS A 8 -24.19 12.67 -14.11
N TYR A 9 -23.43 11.58 -14.07
CA TYR A 9 -22.99 10.92 -12.84
C TYR A 9 -21.52 10.53 -12.94
N TYR A 10 -20.83 10.56 -11.79
CA TYR A 10 -19.42 10.20 -11.71
C TYR A 10 -19.11 9.45 -10.41
N ALA A 11 -17.90 8.90 -10.32
CA ALA A 11 -17.35 8.33 -9.11
C ALA A 11 -15.99 8.98 -8.81
N VAL A 12 -15.63 9.04 -7.53
CA VAL A 12 -14.33 9.55 -7.08
C VAL A 12 -13.44 8.40 -6.63
N MET A 13 -12.19 8.42 -7.11
CA MET A 13 -11.15 7.50 -6.67
C MET A 13 -9.93 8.30 -6.27
N PHE A 14 -9.37 7.99 -5.10
CA PHE A 14 -8.13 8.60 -4.63
C PHE A 14 -7.23 7.56 -3.98
N ASP A 15 -5.96 7.64 -4.32
CA ASP A 15 -4.90 6.87 -3.68
C ASP A 15 -4.30 7.74 -2.57
N CYS A 16 -4.12 7.19 -1.38
CA CYS A 16 -3.58 7.89 -0.23
C CYS A 16 -2.58 7.00 0.48
N THR A 17 -1.30 7.40 0.46
CA THR A 17 -0.28 6.80 1.31
C THR A 17 -0.42 7.37 2.73
N PRO A 18 -0.69 6.54 3.75
CA PRO A 18 -0.94 7.06 5.08
C PRO A 18 0.36 7.55 5.73
N ASP A 19 0.29 8.74 6.33
CA ASP A 19 1.14 9.11 7.46
C ASP A 19 0.35 8.84 8.75
N VAL A 20 1.02 8.35 9.80
CA VAL A 20 0.37 7.71 10.97
C VAL A 20 0.02 8.70 12.08
N SER A 21 0.40 9.97 11.94
CA SER A 21 0.17 11.00 12.95
C SER A 21 -1.08 11.84 12.65
N HIS A 22 -2.10 11.72 13.52
CA HIS A 22 -3.34 12.52 13.61
C HIS A 22 -4.55 12.05 12.76
N LEU A 23 -5.29 11.08 13.32
CA LEU A 23 -6.40 10.37 12.65
C LEU A 23 -7.63 11.26 12.32
N GLU A 24 -8.06 12.15 13.22
CA GLU A 24 -9.31 12.92 13.05
C GLU A 24 -9.15 14.19 12.19
N GLN A 25 -8.08 14.96 12.43
CA GLN A 25 -7.81 16.18 11.67
C GLN A 25 -7.58 15.88 10.19
N MET A 26 -6.90 14.77 9.90
CA MET A 26 -6.62 14.36 8.52
C MET A 26 -7.89 13.98 7.74
N SER A 27 -8.86 13.31 8.38
CA SER A 27 -10.16 12.97 7.76
C SER A 27 -10.93 14.21 7.30
N GLN A 28 -10.95 15.27 8.12
CA GLN A 28 -11.63 16.52 7.80
C GLN A 28 -10.89 17.32 6.72
N VAL A 29 -9.55 17.38 6.78
CA VAL A 29 -8.72 18.03 5.77
C VAL A 29 -8.90 17.35 4.41
N LEU A 30 -8.84 16.01 4.37
CA LEU A 30 -9.05 15.24 3.15
C LEU A 30 -10.44 15.47 2.56
N ARG A 31 -11.49 15.47 3.39
CA ARG A 31 -12.85 15.81 2.94
C ARG A 31 -12.89 17.19 2.29
N TYR A 32 -12.32 18.20 2.96
CA TYR A 32 -12.30 19.57 2.45
C TYR A 32 -11.61 19.66 1.10
N GLU A 33 -10.42 19.07 0.96
CA GLU A 33 -9.67 19.06 -0.29
C GLU A 33 -10.41 18.31 -1.41
N ILE A 34 -11.06 17.19 -1.10
CA ILE A 34 -11.87 16.44 -2.09
C ILE A 34 -13.05 17.29 -2.58
N LEU A 35 -13.82 17.88 -1.66
CA LEU A 35 -14.98 18.71 -2.02
C LEU A 35 -14.56 19.96 -2.80
N LYS A 36 -13.49 20.61 -2.36
CA LYS A 36 -12.89 21.76 -3.05
C LYS A 36 -12.44 21.39 -4.45
N LYS A 37 -11.81 20.22 -4.64
CA LYS A 37 -11.38 19.76 -5.96
C LYS A 37 -12.58 19.46 -6.86
N ILE A 38 -13.62 18.81 -6.34
CA ILE A 38 -14.88 18.57 -7.05
C ILE A 38 -15.50 19.90 -7.53
N GLU A 39 -15.55 20.90 -6.66
CA GLU A 39 -16.08 22.23 -6.97
C GLU A 39 -15.22 22.97 -8.01
N GLN A 40 -13.89 22.95 -7.86
CA GLN A 40 -12.95 23.53 -8.83
C GLN A 40 -13.09 22.93 -10.23
N GLU A 41 -13.43 21.64 -10.30
CA GLU A 41 -13.70 20.95 -11.56
C GLU A 41 -15.12 21.22 -12.10
N GLY A 42 -15.93 22.01 -11.41
CA GLY A 42 -17.31 22.33 -11.80
C GLY A 42 -18.27 21.14 -11.65
N LEU A 43 -17.95 20.18 -10.80
CA LEU A 43 -18.76 18.99 -10.54
C LEU A 43 -19.60 19.19 -9.27
N ASP A 44 -20.82 18.65 -9.28
CA ASP A 44 -21.69 18.64 -8.10
C ASP A 44 -21.56 17.30 -7.35
N ILE A 45 -21.17 17.36 -6.07
CA ILE A 45 -21.09 16.19 -5.19
C ILE A 45 -22.38 15.37 -5.16
N LYS A 46 -23.56 15.96 -5.40
CA LYS A 46 -24.85 15.25 -5.45
C LYS A 46 -24.97 14.31 -6.65
N ASN A 47 -24.19 14.54 -7.70
CA ASN A 47 -24.08 13.66 -8.87
C ASN A 47 -23.07 12.52 -8.68
N CYS A 48 -22.30 12.54 -7.59
CA CYS A 48 -21.44 11.41 -7.23
C CYS A 48 -22.28 10.16 -6.92
N ARG A 49 -21.84 9.00 -7.43
CA ARG A 49 -22.50 7.70 -7.23
C ARG A 49 -21.57 6.63 -6.65
N GLY A 50 -20.26 6.88 -6.68
CA GLY A 50 -19.27 5.97 -6.12
C GLY A 50 -18.12 6.71 -5.47
N GLN A 51 -17.59 6.14 -4.40
CA GLN A 51 -16.35 6.58 -3.76
C GLN A 51 -15.47 5.34 -3.52
N SER A 52 -14.20 5.38 -3.90
CA SER A 52 -13.28 4.25 -3.73
C SER A 52 -11.87 4.73 -3.38
N TYR A 53 -11.28 4.05 -2.40
CA TYR A 53 -9.94 4.33 -1.86
C TYR A 53 -9.48 3.13 -1.03
N ASP A 54 -8.23 3.15 -0.61
CA ASP A 54 -7.65 2.10 0.22
C ASP A 54 -8.36 2.00 1.57
N ASN A 55 -8.51 0.77 2.09
CA ASN A 55 -9.14 0.50 3.38
C ASN A 55 -8.24 0.88 4.57
N PHE A 56 -7.29 1.78 4.37
CA PHE A 56 -6.50 2.27 5.48
C PHE A 56 -7.42 2.89 6.51
N GLU A 57 -7.04 2.75 7.79
CA GLU A 57 -7.90 3.04 8.92
C GLU A 57 -8.66 4.35 8.69
N ASN A 58 -7.98 5.47 8.35
CA ASN A 58 -8.56 6.81 8.19
C ASN A 58 -9.62 7.01 7.09
N MET A 59 -9.82 6.02 6.22
CA MET A 59 -10.57 6.19 4.99
C MET A 59 -11.89 5.42 5.01
N ALA A 60 -11.85 4.11 5.28
CA ALA A 60 -12.98 3.18 5.11
C ALA A 60 -13.80 2.89 6.40
N GLY A 61 -13.60 3.68 7.45
CA GLY A 61 -14.29 3.47 8.72
C GLY A 61 -15.72 4.02 8.75
N LYS A 62 -16.62 3.29 9.43
CA LYS A 62 -18.03 3.63 9.60
C LYS A 62 -18.29 4.93 10.39
N TYR A 63 -17.31 5.43 11.14
CA TYR A 63 -17.46 6.57 12.06
C TYR A 63 -16.39 7.63 11.79
N GLN A 64 -16.79 8.88 11.51
CA GLN A 64 -15.93 10.08 11.44
C GLN A 64 -14.74 10.02 10.46
N ARG A 65 -14.78 9.08 9.50
CA ARG A 65 -13.76 8.89 8.47
C ARG A 65 -14.22 9.48 7.13
N VAL A 66 -13.32 9.52 6.15
CA VAL A 66 -13.62 10.08 4.82
C VAL A 66 -14.87 9.45 4.19
N GLN A 67 -15.07 8.13 4.37
CA GLN A 67 -16.30 7.44 3.96
C GLN A 67 -17.57 8.02 4.54
N ALA A 68 -17.63 8.12 5.87
CA ALA A 68 -18.81 8.61 6.57
C ALA A 68 -19.10 10.06 6.17
N ASN A 69 -18.05 10.88 6.06
CA ASN A 69 -18.13 12.30 5.72
C ASN A 69 -18.62 12.56 4.28
N ILE A 70 -18.16 11.78 3.30
CA ILE A 70 -18.67 11.86 1.92
C ILE A 70 -20.11 11.33 1.86
N SER A 71 -20.40 10.25 2.60
CA SER A 71 -21.76 9.67 2.65
C SER A 71 -22.77 10.62 3.30
N GLU A 72 -22.36 11.43 4.27
CA GLU A 72 -23.18 12.50 4.86
C GLU A 72 -23.49 13.59 3.83
N SER A 73 -22.48 13.96 3.02
CA SER A 73 -22.65 14.97 1.96
C SER A 73 -23.50 14.45 0.80
N ASN A 74 -23.40 13.16 0.49
CA ASN A 74 -24.21 12.46 -0.50
C ASN A 74 -24.33 10.94 -0.20
N PRO A 75 -25.49 10.47 0.32
CA PRO A 75 -25.70 9.06 0.69
C PRO A 75 -25.78 8.10 -0.52
N LEU A 76 -25.86 8.64 -1.74
CA LEU A 76 -25.85 7.90 -2.99
C LEU A 76 -24.43 7.60 -3.48
N ALA A 77 -23.39 8.24 -2.93
CA ALA A 77 -22.00 7.93 -3.23
C ALA A 77 -21.58 6.65 -2.49
N LYS A 78 -21.84 5.48 -3.08
CA LYS A 78 -21.57 4.18 -2.43
C LYS A 78 -20.07 3.91 -2.34
N PHE A 79 -19.64 3.46 -1.16
CA PHE A 79 -18.25 3.08 -0.95
C PHE A 79 -17.96 1.71 -1.54
N VAL A 80 -16.93 1.65 -2.36
CA VAL A 80 -16.35 0.42 -2.89
C VAL A 80 -14.90 0.37 -2.44
N PRO A 81 -14.48 -0.64 -1.68
CA PRO A 81 -13.09 -0.76 -1.26
C PRO A 81 -12.19 -1.02 -2.48
N CYS A 82 -10.95 -0.53 -2.41
CA CYS A 82 -9.96 -0.78 -3.45
C CYS A 82 -9.73 -2.30 -3.64
N ALA A 83 -9.98 -2.80 -4.86
CA ALA A 83 -9.80 -4.20 -5.20
C ALA A 83 -8.33 -4.65 -5.05
N ALA A 84 -7.38 -3.78 -5.41
CA ALA A 84 -5.95 -4.04 -5.25
C ALA A 84 -5.57 -4.22 -3.78
N HIS A 85 -6.08 -3.36 -2.90
CA HIS A 85 -5.85 -3.48 -1.47
C HIS A 85 -6.50 -4.75 -0.88
N THR A 86 -7.72 -5.06 -1.31
CA THR A 86 -8.42 -6.29 -0.88
C THR A 86 -7.63 -7.53 -1.30
N LEU A 87 -7.09 -7.55 -2.51
CA LEU A 87 -6.26 -8.64 -3.00
C LEU A 87 -4.93 -8.74 -2.25
N ASP A 88 -4.28 -7.61 -1.96
CA ASP A 88 -3.06 -7.57 -1.14
C ASP A 88 -3.32 -8.14 0.27
N LEU A 89 -4.45 -7.81 0.90
CA LEU A 89 -4.84 -8.37 2.20
C LEU A 89 -5.06 -9.88 2.16
N VAL A 90 -5.75 -10.39 1.13
CA VAL A 90 -5.92 -11.84 0.94
C VAL A 90 -4.56 -12.51 0.80
N GLY A 91 -3.66 -11.96 -0.03
CA GLY A 91 -2.31 -12.50 -0.20
C GLY A 91 -1.49 -12.52 1.10
N VAL A 92 -1.55 -11.47 1.92
CA VAL A 92 -0.91 -11.44 3.23
C VAL A 92 -1.48 -12.51 4.16
N ASN A 93 -2.81 -12.62 4.25
CA ASN A 93 -3.47 -13.59 5.13
C ASN A 93 -3.19 -15.03 4.70
N ASP A 94 -3.31 -15.35 3.42
CA ASP A 94 -3.06 -16.69 2.89
C ASP A 94 -1.61 -17.13 3.14
N ALA A 95 -0.65 -16.22 2.99
CA ALA A 95 0.75 -16.53 3.21
C ALA A 95 1.14 -16.67 4.68
N THR A 96 0.55 -15.85 5.56
CA THR A 96 0.76 -15.93 7.01
C THR A 96 0.07 -17.15 7.64
N ALA A 97 -0.95 -17.70 6.97
CA ALA A 97 -1.58 -18.95 7.36
C ALA A 97 -0.70 -20.19 7.13
N VAL A 98 0.32 -20.10 6.27
CA VAL A 98 1.22 -21.22 5.96
C VAL A 98 2.55 -21.03 6.68
N HIS A 99 2.89 -21.98 7.56
CA HIS A 99 4.07 -21.89 8.43
C HIS A 99 5.38 -21.87 7.63
N GLU A 100 5.50 -22.70 6.60
CA GLU A 100 6.69 -22.78 5.74
C GLU A 100 6.92 -21.47 4.99
N VAL A 101 5.84 -20.86 4.49
CA VAL A 101 5.89 -19.57 3.79
C VAL A 101 6.30 -18.47 4.76
N THR A 102 5.71 -18.46 5.96
CA THR A 102 6.06 -17.51 7.02
C THR A 102 7.52 -17.65 7.45
N GLY A 103 8.01 -18.88 7.62
CA GLY A 103 9.40 -19.17 7.96
C GLY A 103 10.39 -18.75 6.87
N TYR A 104 10.03 -18.99 5.60
CA TYR A 104 10.81 -18.53 4.45
C TYR A 104 10.97 -17.00 4.46
N PHE A 105 9.86 -16.25 4.55
CA PHE A 105 9.92 -14.78 4.58
C PHE A 105 10.60 -14.24 5.83
N GLY A 106 10.44 -14.90 6.98
CA GLY A 106 11.20 -14.59 8.20
C GLY A 106 12.71 -14.70 7.98
N THR A 107 13.17 -15.78 7.33
CA THR A 107 14.59 -16.00 7.00
C THR A 107 15.12 -14.92 6.06
N VAL A 108 14.35 -14.59 5.03
CA VAL A 108 14.69 -13.54 4.06
C VAL A 108 14.80 -12.17 4.75
N ASN A 109 13.90 -11.85 5.68
CA ASN A 109 13.98 -10.63 6.46
C ASN A 109 15.21 -10.61 7.39
N CYS A 110 15.58 -11.76 7.99
CA CYS A 110 16.84 -11.87 8.75
C CYS A 110 18.07 -11.60 7.88
N LEU A 111 18.10 -12.10 6.64
CA LEU A 111 19.18 -11.79 5.69
C LEU A 111 19.25 -10.29 5.40
N TYR A 112 18.11 -9.65 5.14
CA TYR A 112 18.04 -8.21 4.94
C TYR A 112 18.64 -7.46 6.15
N ILE A 113 18.18 -7.76 7.37
CA ILE A 113 18.67 -7.14 8.61
C ILE A 113 20.18 -7.34 8.76
N TYR A 114 20.68 -8.54 8.50
CA TYR A 114 22.10 -8.88 8.62
C TYR A 114 22.98 -8.02 7.70
N PHE A 115 22.59 -7.87 6.43
CA PHE A 115 23.35 -7.08 5.45
C PHE A 115 23.14 -5.57 5.63
N SER A 116 21.93 -5.12 5.97
CA SER A 116 21.61 -3.69 6.14
C SER A 116 22.19 -3.11 7.43
N ALA A 117 22.52 -3.93 8.42
CA ALA A 117 23.11 -3.48 9.68
C ALA A 117 24.49 -2.80 9.51
N TYR A 118 25.23 -3.11 8.43
CA TYR A 118 26.56 -2.55 8.20
C TYR A 118 26.79 -2.23 6.73
N THR A 119 27.27 -1.01 6.45
CA THR A 119 27.55 -0.52 5.09
C THR A 119 28.53 -1.40 4.32
N ASN A 120 29.48 -2.04 5.02
CA ASN A 120 30.46 -2.95 4.42
C ASN A 120 29.80 -4.23 3.89
N ARG A 121 28.90 -4.83 4.67
CA ARG A 121 28.15 -6.04 4.29
C ARG A 121 27.20 -5.73 3.14
N TRP A 122 26.51 -4.58 3.21
CA TRP A 122 25.66 -4.09 2.14
C TRP A 122 26.41 -3.93 0.81
N LYS A 123 27.61 -3.33 0.84
CA LYS A 123 28.47 -3.21 -0.35
C LYS A 123 28.87 -4.56 -0.93
N ILE A 124 29.14 -5.56 -0.08
CA ILE A 124 29.48 -6.91 -0.52
C ILE A 124 28.26 -7.55 -1.20
N LEU A 125 27.09 -7.53 -0.56
CA LEU A 125 25.85 -8.03 -1.16
C LEU A 125 25.63 -7.43 -2.55
N LEU A 126 25.81 -6.11 -2.70
CA LEU A 126 25.63 -5.42 -3.98
C LEU A 126 26.66 -5.78 -5.06
N LYS A 127 27.86 -6.27 -4.69
CA LYS A 127 28.81 -6.82 -5.67
C LYS A 127 28.32 -8.13 -6.27
N TYR A 128 27.58 -8.91 -5.48
CA TYR A 128 27.14 -10.26 -5.81
C TYR A 128 25.72 -10.29 -6.42
N SER A 129 24.83 -9.41 -5.96
CA SER A 129 23.47 -9.23 -6.44
C SER A 129 23.23 -7.75 -6.78
N PRO A 130 23.02 -7.40 -8.07
CA PRO A 130 22.74 -6.01 -8.46
C PRO A 130 21.37 -5.53 -7.97
N LEU A 131 20.49 -6.45 -7.58
CA LEU A 131 19.21 -6.16 -6.97
C LEU A 131 19.37 -6.26 -5.44
N ALA A 132 19.08 -5.16 -4.75
CA ALA A 132 19.18 -5.11 -3.30
C ALA A 132 18.08 -5.94 -2.64
N LEU A 133 18.40 -6.65 -1.55
CA LEU A 133 17.39 -7.21 -0.67
C LEU A 133 16.53 -6.06 -0.14
N LYS A 134 15.21 -6.22 -0.17
CA LYS A 134 14.28 -5.25 0.42
C LYS A 134 13.70 -5.83 1.70
N LYS A 135 13.44 -4.94 2.66
CA LYS A 135 12.59 -5.29 3.79
C LYS A 135 11.21 -5.64 3.26
N ASP A 136 10.63 -6.72 3.77
CA ASP A 136 9.25 -7.06 3.45
C ASP A 136 8.30 -5.95 3.94
N SER A 137 7.26 -5.67 3.15
CA SER A 137 6.18 -4.79 3.56
C SER A 137 5.15 -5.58 4.36
N ASP A 138 4.76 -5.02 5.51
CA ASP A 138 3.68 -5.56 6.33
C ASP A 138 2.31 -5.43 5.62
N THR A 139 2.18 -4.51 4.67
CA THR A 139 0.89 -4.13 4.06
C THR A 139 0.76 -4.43 2.57
N ARG A 140 1.86 -4.74 1.86
CA ARG A 140 1.85 -4.99 0.41
C ARG A 140 2.42 -6.37 0.08
N TRP A 141 1.55 -7.36 -0.17
CA TRP A 141 1.97 -8.71 -0.55
C TRP A 141 2.85 -8.72 -1.80
N SER A 142 2.47 -7.91 -2.81
CA SER A 142 3.21 -7.75 -4.05
C SER A 142 4.71 -7.40 -3.88
N SER A 143 5.09 -6.72 -2.79
CA SER A 143 6.49 -6.36 -2.50
C SER A 143 7.41 -7.57 -2.33
N ARG A 144 6.87 -8.71 -1.88
CA ARG A 144 7.61 -9.96 -1.66
C ARG A 144 8.12 -10.58 -2.96
N ARG A 145 7.49 -10.28 -4.10
CA ARG A 145 7.89 -10.81 -5.42
C ARG A 145 9.32 -10.42 -5.77
N GLU A 146 9.69 -9.17 -5.50
CA GLU A 146 11.03 -8.67 -5.78
C GLU A 146 12.05 -9.39 -4.90
N THR A 147 11.77 -9.49 -3.59
CA THR A 147 12.65 -10.18 -2.65
C THR A 147 12.84 -11.66 -3.00
N VAL A 148 11.76 -12.37 -3.35
CA VAL A 148 11.83 -13.76 -3.83
C VAL A 148 12.67 -13.86 -5.10
N THR A 149 12.53 -12.92 -6.03
CA THR A 149 13.30 -12.90 -7.28
C THR A 149 14.79 -12.75 -7.01
N VAL A 150 15.17 -11.88 -6.07
CA VAL A 150 16.58 -11.68 -5.68
C VAL A 150 17.14 -12.96 -5.07
N VAL A 151 16.45 -13.54 -4.09
CA VAL A 151 16.90 -14.77 -3.42
C VAL A 151 16.98 -15.91 -4.42
N HIS A 152 15.97 -16.12 -5.26
CA HIS A 152 15.96 -17.20 -6.24
C HIS A 152 17.08 -17.07 -7.29
N LYS A 153 17.35 -15.86 -7.81
CA LYS A 153 18.37 -15.64 -8.85
C LYS A 153 19.80 -15.61 -8.32
N HIS A 154 19.98 -15.29 -7.04
CA HIS A 154 21.30 -14.99 -6.48
C HIS A 154 21.60 -15.77 -5.19
N LEU A 155 20.86 -16.85 -4.89
CA LEU A 155 20.99 -17.62 -3.66
C LEU A 155 22.46 -18.01 -3.37
N ASP A 156 23.12 -18.63 -4.34
CA ASP A 156 24.52 -19.09 -4.18
C ASP A 156 25.45 -17.94 -3.80
N LYS A 157 25.26 -16.79 -4.45
CA LYS A 157 26.07 -15.60 -4.22
C LYS A 157 25.76 -14.91 -2.88
N ILE A 158 24.51 -14.94 -2.44
CA ILE A 158 24.09 -14.43 -1.12
C ILE A 158 24.69 -15.29 -0.02
N VAL A 159 24.74 -16.62 -0.22
CA VAL A 159 25.40 -17.56 0.71
C VAL A 159 26.90 -17.29 0.75
N GLU A 160 27.55 -17.14 -0.40
CA GLU A 160 28.98 -16.79 -0.49
C GLU A 160 29.29 -15.46 0.24
N ALA A 161 28.48 -14.42 0.00
CA ALA A 161 28.61 -13.14 0.67
C ALA A 161 28.45 -13.23 2.21
N SER A 162 27.60 -14.13 2.69
CA SER A 162 27.39 -14.39 4.12
C SER A 162 28.59 -15.08 4.76
N ASN A 163 29.30 -15.93 4.01
CA ASN A 163 30.46 -16.69 4.49
C ASN A 163 31.75 -15.87 4.51
N HIS A 164 31.82 -14.74 3.80
CA HIS A 164 33.01 -13.88 3.72
C HIS A 164 33.37 -13.14 5.02
N TRP A 165 32.62 -13.31 6.12
CA TRP A 165 32.82 -12.61 7.40
C TRP A 165 32.82 -13.54 8.63
N HIS A 166 33.02 -14.84 8.45
CA HIS A 166 33.57 -15.69 9.52
C HIS A 166 35.09 -15.72 9.38
#